data_AF-A0A496BFX4-F1
#
_entry.id   AF-A0A496BFX4-F1
#
_cell.length_a   1.000
_cell.length_b   1.000
_cell.length_c   1.000
_cell.angle_alpha   90.00
_cell.angle_beta   90.00
_cell.angle_gamma   90.00
#
_symmetry.space_group_name_H-M   'P 1'
#
loop_
_entity.id
_entity.type
_entity.pdbx_description
1 polymer ?
#
loop_
_entity_poly.entity_id
_entity_poly.type
_entity_poly.pdbx_seq_one_letter_code
_entity_poly.pdbx_strand_id
1 'polypeptide(L)'
;MIKTTPSALAWDQWAAANGVAVLNVPVGFKEIAAMLRKVEARLAADADAPVVVEDVYGQTVSLGVQPRLIFAGEESSGMITGPEELIRSQGGRTALAMREKSAGEAMVLVTALAARCKQEGIALSDYLADVFTANRITATYDVREEITYYNESEPDPEKLRAAKQEGEAKRDKNDIFFLGIAIALHEGKIDLEQARELFADALPALDFTTLEDVRFVGDGTYLKFRDKFVEVRKSGTDAKTKAYASGVDRADCQRFAKAFGETSGELTELYEARIGPSYLAEVEAKARRIYDAFQST
;
A
#
# COMPACT_ATOMS: atom_id res chain seq x y z
N MET A 1 9.10 -2.94 -11.21
CA MET A 1 8.79 -1.78 -10.35
C MET A 1 8.46 -2.28 -8.95
N ILE A 2 8.75 -1.51 -7.90
CA ILE A 2 8.36 -1.86 -6.52
C ILE A 2 7.60 -0.67 -5.92
N LYS A 3 6.42 -0.88 -5.33
CA LYS A 3 5.65 0.20 -4.70
C LYS A 3 5.04 -0.25 -3.38
N THR A 4 4.80 0.73 -2.50
CA THR A 4 4.00 0.50 -1.30
C THR A 4 2.53 0.32 -1.68
N THR A 5 1.79 -0.51 -0.94
CA THR A 5 0.38 -0.79 -1.22
C THR A 5 -0.54 0.45 -1.28
N PRO A 6 -0.37 1.51 -0.46
CA PRO A 6 -1.22 2.70 -0.57
C PRO A 6 -0.79 3.65 -1.70
N SER A 7 0.24 3.34 -2.48
CA SER A 7 0.59 4.13 -3.66
C SER A 7 -0.49 4.05 -4.73
N ALA A 8 -0.70 5.15 -5.47
CA ALA A 8 -1.74 5.29 -6.48
C ALA A 8 -1.83 4.12 -7.48
N LEU A 9 -3.05 3.80 -7.93
CA LEU A 9 -3.32 2.78 -8.97
C LEU A 9 -2.75 3.17 -10.34
N ALA A 10 -2.53 4.46 -10.58
CA ALA A 10 -1.94 4.94 -11.82
C ALA A 10 -0.61 4.24 -12.15
N TRP A 11 0.17 3.87 -11.11
CA TRP A 11 1.42 3.11 -11.28
C TRP A 11 1.16 1.70 -11.82
N ASP A 12 0.17 0.99 -11.28
CA ASP A 12 -0.19 -0.37 -11.72
C ASP A 12 -0.74 -0.35 -13.15
N GLN A 13 -1.59 0.63 -13.47
CA GLN A 13 -2.14 0.81 -14.81
C GLN A 13 -1.06 1.16 -15.84
N TRP A 14 -0.14 2.07 -15.47
CA TRP A 14 1.03 2.38 -16.30
C TRP A 14 1.89 1.15 -16.55
N ALA A 15 2.19 0.39 -15.49
CA ALA A 15 3.03 -0.79 -15.59
C ALA A 15 2.40 -1.88 -16.47
N ALA A 16 1.08 -2.12 -16.31
CA ALA A 16 0.33 -3.04 -17.16
C ALA A 16 0.36 -2.62 -18.64
N ALA A 17 0.19 -1.33 -18.94
CA ALA A 17 0.24 -0.81 -20.30
C ALA A 17 1.62 -0.94 -20.98
N ASN A 18 2.69 -1.02 -20.18
CA ASN A 18 4.08 -1.09 -20.65
C ASN A 18 4.74 -2.45 -20.45
N GLY A 19 4.00 -3.47 -20.01
CA GLY A 19 4.54 -4.82 -19.77
C GLY A 19 5.58 -4.86 -18.64
N VAL A 20 5.46 -3.98 -17.65
CA VAL A 20 6.37 -3.89 -16.50
C VAL A 20 5.77 -4.67 -15.32
N ALA A 21 6.54 -5.61 -14.76
CA ALA A 21 6.15 -6.31 -13.54
C ALA A 21 6.16 -5.37 -12.33
N VAL A 22 5.17 -5.52 -11.44
CA VAL A 22 5.02 -4.75 -10.21
C VAL A 22 5.13 -5.67 -9.00
N LEU A 23 5.91 -5.26 -8.01
CA LEU A 23 5.95 -5.90 -6.69
C LEU A 23 5.38 -4.93 -5.67
N ASN A 24 4.33 -5.37 -4.98
CA ASN A 24 3.73 -4.60 -3.90
C ASN A 24 4.36 -4.99 -2.57
N VAL A 25 4.66 -3.98 -1.76
CA VAL A 25 5.25 -4.15 -0.42
C VAL A 25 4.45 -3.35 0.61
N PRO A 26 4.50 -3.72 1.91
CA PRO A 26 3.99 -2.87 2.97
C PRO A 26 4.66 -1.49 2.96
N VAL A 27 4.11 -0.52 3.71
CA VAL A 27 4.76 0.79 3.79
C VAL A 27 6.06 0.74 4.58
N GLY A 28 6.99 1.59 4.14
CA GLY A 28 8.30 1.71 4.70
C GLY A 28 9.34 1.38 3.65
N PHE A 29 10.26 2.30 3.42
CA PHE A 29 11.36 2.08 2.49
C PHE A 29 12.22 0.85 2.82
N LYS A 30 12.23 0.43 4.10
CA LYS A 30 12.84 -0.84 4.54
C LYS A 30 12.24 -2.07 3.83
N GLU A 31 10.96 -2.02 3.47
CA GLU A 31 10.21 -3.09 2.80
C GLU A 31 10.61 -3.16 1.31
N ILE A 32 10.75 -2.00 0.67
CA ILE A 32 11.33 -1.89 -0.68
C ILE A 32 12.74 -2.47 -0.69
N ALA A 33 13.57 -2.07 0.28
CA ALA A 33 14.93 -2.56 0.40
C ALA A 33 15.00 -4.07 0.69
N ALA A 34 14.07 -4.61 1.48
CA ALA A 34 13.95 -6.04 1.73
C ALA A 34 13.58 -6.80 0.45
N MET A 35 12.59 -6.32 -0.30
CA MET A 35 12.20 -6.90 -1.58
C MET A 35 13.34 -6.87 -2.60
N LEU A 36 14.08 -5.76 -2.70
CA LEU A 36 15.28 -5.68 -3.55
C LEU A 36 16.32 -6.74 -3.17
N ARG A 37 16.58 -6.94 -1.87
CA ARG A 37 17.52 -7.98 -1.41
C ARG A 37 17.08 -9.38 -1.81
N LYS A 38 15.77 -9.67 -1.82
CA LYS A 38 15.25 -10.97 -2.27
C LYS A 38 15.51 -11.19 -3.76
N VAL A 39 15.19 -10.19 -4.59
CA VAL A 39 15.45 -10.23 -6.04
C VAL A 39 16.95 -10.39 -6.32
N GLU A 40 17.80 -9.62 -5.63
CA GLU A 40 19.26 -9.70 -5.75
C GLU A 40 19.83 -11.04 -5.32
N ALA A 41 19.27 -11.66 -4.26
CA ALA A 41 19.70 -12.98 -3.81
C ALA A 41 19.39 -14.06 -4.86
N ARG A 42 18.24 -13.98 -5.55
CA ARG A 42 17.89 -14.89 -6.66
C ARG A 42 18.83 -14.70 -7.84
N LEU A 43 19.12 -13.46 -8.21
CA LEU A 43 20.10 -13.12 -9.25
C LEU A 43 21.51 -13.64 -8.96
N ALA A 44 21.93 -13.58 -7.69
CA ALA A 44 23.25 -14.05 -7.27
C ALA A 44 23.35 -15.58 -7.24
N ALA A 45 22.23 -16.27 -7.01
CA ALA A 45 22.18 -17.73 -6.99
C ALA A 45 22.26 -18.33 -8.40
N ASP A 46 21.51 -17.77 -9.36
CA ASP A 46 21.55 -18.16 -10.76
C ASP A 46 21.13 -16.96 -11.63
N ALA A 47 22.07 -16.41 -12.38
CA ALA A 47 21.85 -15.23 -13.21
C ALA A 47 21.06 -15.54 -14.49
N ASP A 48 21.00 -16.79 -14.93
CA ASP A 48 20.34 -17.20 -16.16
C ASP A 48 18.94 -17.79 -15.90
N ALA A 49 18.63 -18.08 -14.64
CA ALA A 49 17.29 -18.48 -14.22
C ALA A 49 16.31 -17.28 -14.16
N PRO A 50 15.03 -17.49 -14.49
CA PRO A 50 13.98 -16.51 -14.22
C PRO A 50 13.89 -16.20 -12.72
N VAL A 51 13.87 -14.92 -12.38
CA VAL A 51 13.63 -14.47 -11.01
C VAL A 51 12.14 -14.43 -10.76
N VAL A 52 11.69 -15.23 -9.79
CA VAL A 52 10.31 -15.29 -9.33
C VAL A 52 10.28 -15.01 -7.84
N VAL A 53 9.40 -14.10 -7.42
CA VAL A 53 9.22 -13.70 -6.02
C VAL A 53 7.74 -13.58 -5.68
N GLU A 54 7.40 -13.72 -4.41
CA GLU A 54 6.05 -13.45 -3.91
C GLU A 54 5.98 -12.03 -3.34
N ASP A 55 4.95 -11.28 -3.69
CA ASP A 55 4.70 -9.94 -3.17
C ASP A 55 3.80 -9.96 -1.92
N VAL A 56 3.53 -8.79 -1.32
CA VAL A 56 2.73 -8.71 -0.08
C VAL A 56 1.27 -9.14 -0.27
N TYR A 57 0.77 -9.20 -1.51
CA TYR A 57 -0.56 -9.71 -1.80
C TYR A 57 -0.60 -11.24 -1.90
N GLY A 58 0.54 -11.92 -1.69
CA GLY A 58 0.70 -13.35 -1.92
C GLY A 58 0.75 -13.71 -3.40
N GLN A 59 0.99 -12.73 -4.29
CA GLN A 59 1.06 -12.99 -5.72
C GLN A 59 2.47 -13.42 -6.10
N THR A 60 2.58 -14.57 -6.76
CA THR A 60 3.83 -15.00 -7.40
C THR A 60 4.07 -14.20 -8.68
N VAL A 61 5.11 -13.38 -8.69
CA VAL A 61 5.47 -12.49 -9.80
C VAL A 61 6.77 -12.95 -10.44
N SER A 62 6.71 -13.25 -11.74
CA SER A 62 7.90 -13.47 -12.56
C SER A 62 8.46 -12.15 -13.06
N LEU A 63 9.72 -11.89 -12.77
CA LEU A 63 10.48 -10.72 -13.23
C LEU A 63 11.31 -11.03 -14.48
N GLY A 64 11.25 -12.27 -14.97
CA GLY A 64 12.08 -12.75 -16.09
C GLY A 64 13.54 -12.97 -15.69
N VAL A 65 14.39 -13.11 -16.71
CA VAL A 65 15.83 -13.34 -16.54
C VAL A 65 16.53 -11.98 -16.41
N GLN A 66 17.43 -11.85 -15.44
CA GLN A 66 18.21 -10.63 -15.19
C GLN A 66 17.39 -9.33 -15.12
N PRO A 67 16.33 -9.22 -14.28
CA PRO A 67 15.53 -8.01 -14.18
C PRO A 67 16.32 -6.73 -13.84
N ARG A 68 15.73 -5.58 -14.17
CA ARG A 68 16.19 -4.24 -13.78
C ARG A 68 15.10 -3.46 -13.05
N LEU A 69 15.50 -2.51 -12.23
CA LEU A 69 14.59 -1.66 -11.50
C LEU A 69 14.36 -0.35 -12.26
N ILE A 70 13.16 -0.17 -12.83
CA ILE A 70 12.76 1.11 -13.43
C ILE A 70 12.49 2.15 -12.33
N PHE A 71 11.75 1.75 -11.30
CA PHE A 71 11.33 2.61 -10.20
C PHE A 71 11.05 1.77 -8.96
N ALA A 72 11.41 2.28 -7.80
CA ALA A 72 10.77 1.92 -6.55
C ALA A 72 10.45 3.14 -5.70
N GLY A 73 9.28 3.16 -5.05
CA GLY A 73 8.91 4.29 -4.22
C GLY A 73 7.65 4.12 -3.39
N GLU A 74 7.37 5.17 -2.63
CA GLU A 74 6.25 5.29 -1.71
C GLU A 74 5.41 6.52 -2.08
N GLU A 75 4.13 6.51 -1.69
CA GLU A 75 3.20 7.62 -1.87
C GLU A 75 3.64 8.89 -1.12
N SER A 76 4.53 8.74 -0.12
CA SER A 76 5.14 9.84 0.63
C SER A 76 6.31 10.52 -0.12
N SER A 77 6.37 10.40 -1.45
CA SER A 77 7.41 10.98 -2.33
C SER A 77 8.83 10.41 -2.19
N GLY A 78 9.00 9.30 -1.47
CA GLY A 78 10.29 8.60 -1.41
C GLY A 78 10.48 7.72 -2.64
N MET A 79 11.63 7.83 -3.32
CA MET A 79 11.91 6.99 -4.49
C MET A 79 13.39 6.69 -4.71
N ILE A 80 13.64 5.66 -5.51
CA ILE A 80 14.91 5.27 -6.13
C ILE A 80 14.64 4.73 -7.54
N THR A 81 15.70 4.72 -8.34
CA THR A 81 15.75 4.09 -9.66
C THR A 81 16.95 3.15 -9.75
N GLY A 82 16.91 2.21 -10.68
CA GLY A 82 18.03 1.33 -11.00
C GLY A 82 18.73 1.74 -12.30
N PRO A 83 20.05 1.53 -12.43
CA PRO A 83 20.73 1.71 -13.70
C PRO A 83 20.39 0.57 -14.68
N GLU A 84 20.77 0.76 -15.95
CA GLU A 84 20.68 -0.29 -16.99
C GLU A 84 21.55 -1.51 -16.66
N GLU A 85 22.65 -1.30 -15.94
CA GLU A 85 23.56 -2.33 -15.43
C GLU A 85 23.51 -2.42 -13.91
N LEU A 86 23.84 -3.59 -13.36
CA LEU A 86 23.98 -3.75 -11.91
C LEU A 86 25.08 -2.84 -11.37
N ILE A 87 24.81 -2.16 -10.27
CA ILE A 87 25.79 -1.38 -9.53
C ILE A 87 26.83 -2.35 -8.99
N ARG A 88 28.11 -2.17 -9.37
CA ARG A 88 29.23 -2.98 -8.87
C ARG A 88 30.09 -2.17 -7.92
N SER A 89 30.20 -2.62 -6.69
CA SER A 89 31.17 -2.08 -5.74
C SER A 89 32.59 -2.55 -6.07
N GLN A 90 33.61 -1.82 -5.61
CA GLN A 90 35.01 -2.23 -5.73
C GLN A 90 35.30 -3.58 -5.05
N GLY A 91 34.51 -3.96 -4.04
CA GLY A 91 34.59 -5.26 -3.36
C GLY A 91 33.78 -6.37 -4.04
N GLY A 92 33.32 -6.19 -5.28
CA GLY A 92 32.62 -7.21 -6.06
C GLY A 92 31.13 -7.41 -5.74
N ARG A 93 30.59 -6.74 -4.70
CA ARG A 93 29.14 -6.77 -4.43
C ARG A 93 28.36 -6.07 -5.55
N THR A 94 27.25 -6.69 -5.96
CA THR A 94 26.30 -6.17 -6.94
C THR A 94 25.01 -5.69 -6.27
N ALA A 95 24.36 -4.68 -6.85
CA ALA A 95 23.02 -4.24 -6.45
C ALA A 95 22.20 -3.78 -7.66
N LEU A 96 20.88 -3.92 -7.57
CA LEU A 96 19.93 -3.43 -8.57
C LEU A 96 19.75 -1.91 -8.50
N ALA A 97 19.82 -1.35 -7.29
CA ALA A 97 19.64 0.06 -7.01
C ALA A 97 20.23 0.42 -5.65
N MET A 98 20.20 1.70 -5.29
CA MET A 98 20.38 2.12 -3.90
C MET A 98 19.26 1.54 -3.02
N ARG A 99 19.50 1.42 -1.72
CA ARG A 99 18.52 0.86 -0.75
C ARG A 99 17.95 1.91 0.20
N GLU A 100 18.17 3.18 -0.11
CA GLU A 100 17.68 4.34 0.65
C GLU A 100 17.12 5.38 -0.31
N LYS A 101 16.19 6.20 0.19
CA LYS A 101 15.54 7.26 -0.59
C LYS A 101 16.58 8.19 -1.22
N SER A 102 16.42 8.50 -2.50
CA SER A 102 17.35 9.35 -3.24
C SER A 102 16.65 10.58 -3.82
N ALA A 103 16.64 11.67 -3.04
CA ALA A 103 16.17 12.96 -3.55
C ALA A 103 17.01 13.46 -4.74
N GLY A 104 18.31 13.13 -4.76
CA GLY A 104 19.21 13.47 -5.85
C GLY A 104 18.80 12.83 -7.18
N GLU A 105 18.48 11.52 -7.18
CA GLU A 105 17.95 10.84 -8.37
C GLU A 105 16.65 11.47 -8.85
N ALA A 106 15.71 11.70 -7.92
CA ALA A 106 14.43 12.33 -8.25
C ALA A 106 14.62 13.72 -8.89
N MET A 107 15.49 14.55 -8.33
CA MET A 107 15.79 15.89 -8.84
C MET A 107 16.38 15.86 -10.25
N VAL A 108 17.32 14.95 -10.53
CA VAL A 108 17.91 14.81 -11.87
C VAL A 108 16.84 14.42 -12.89
N LEU A 109 16.00 13.43 -12.56
CA LEU A 109 14.94 12.95 -13.47
C LEU A 109 13.89 14.03 -13.75
N VAL A 110 13.40 14.73 -12.71
CA VAL A 110 12.41 15.80 -12.87
C VAL A 110 12.99 16.98 -13.64
N THR A 111 14.27 17.33 -13.41
CA THR A 111 14.94 18.40 -14.16
C THR A 111 15.10 18.04 -15.63
N ALA A 112 15.49 16.79 -15.93
CA ALA A 112 15.58 16.30 -17.30
C ALA A 112 14.22 16.30 -18.00
N LEU A 113 13.15 15.86 -17.33
CA LEU A 113 11.79 15.90 -17.85
C LEU A 113 11.34 17.34 -18.12
N ALA A 114 11.57 18.26 -17.18
CA ALA A 114 11.21 19.67 -17.35
C ALA A 114 12.00 20.33 -18.50
N ALA A 115 13.28 20.01 -18.65
CA ALA A 115 14.10 20.50 -19.76
C ALA A 115 13.58 19.98 -21.11
N ARG A 116 13.22 18.69 -21.20
CA ARG A 116 12.61 18.10 -22.39
C ARG A 116 11.27 18.77 -22.72
N CYS A 117 10.38 18.89 -21.75
CA CYS A 117 9.07 19.53 -21.94
C CYS A 117 9.22 20.97 -22.46
N LYS A 118 10.19 21.72 -21.91
CA LYS A 118 10.51 23.08 -22.37
C LYS A 118 11.03 23.10 -23.82
N GLN A 119 11.84 22.14 -24.23
CA GLN A 119 12.34 22.03 -25.61
C GLN A 119 11.23 21.69 -26.60
N GLU A 120 10.30 20.82 -26.20
CA GLU A 120 9.14 20.40 -27.00
C GLU A 120 7.99 21.42 -26.97
N GLY A 121 8.07 22.46 -26.12
CA GLY A 121 7.04 23.49 -25.99
C GLY A 121 5.76 23.00 -25.29
N ILE A 122 5.84 21.92 -24.50
CA ILE A 122 4.72 21.31 -23.78
C ILE A 122 4.78 21.64 -22.28
N ALA A 123 3.63 21.84 -21.65
CA ALA A 123 3.57 21.99 -20.19
C ALA A 123 3.71 20.62 -19.50
N LEU A 124 4.27 20.59 -18.28
CA LEU A 124 4.38 19.35 -17.50
C LEU A 124 3.01 18.72 -17.21
N SER A 125 1.97 19.54 -17.02
CA SER A 125 0.59 19.07 -16.83
C SER A 125 0.04 18.37 -18.07
N ASP A 126 0.36 18.90 -19.25
CA ASP A 126 -0.10 18.34 -20.51
C ASP A 126 0.64 17.03 -20.80
N TYR A 127 1.95 16.99 -20.54
CA TYR A 127 2.73 15.75 -20.60
C TYR A 127 2.16 14.68 -19.66
N LEU A 128 1.77 15.03 -18.43
CA LEU A 128 1.13 14.08 -17.51
C LEU A 128 -0.23 13.59 -18.04
N ALA A 129 -1.05 14.47 -18.61
CA ALA A 129 -2.32 14.11 -19.22
C ALA A 129 -2.13 13.15 -20.43
N ASP A 130 -1.09 13.39 -21.23
CA ASP A 130 -0.68 12.51 -22.33
C ASP A 130 -0.23 11.15 -21.81
N VAL A 131 0.55 11.11 -20.72
CA VAL A 131 0.92 9.84 -20.06
C VAL A 131 -0.33 9.09 -19.62
N PHE A 132 -1.31 9.75 -19.00
CA PHE A 132 -2.55 9.09 -18.60
C PHE A 132 -3.32 8.53 -19.81
N THR A 133 -3.45 9.34 -20.86
CA THR A 133 -4.17 8.95 -22.08
C THR A 133 -3.49 7.81 -22.81
N ALA A 134 -2.18 7.93 -23.08
CA ALA A 134 -1.40 6.94 -23.84
C ALA A 134 -1.36 5.57 -23.14
N ASN A 135 -1.40 5.56 -21.81
CA ASN A 135 -1.34 4.35 -21.00
C ASN A 135 -2.72 3.86 -20.53
N ARG A 136 -3.81 4.48 -20.98
CA ARG A 136 -5.19 4.15 -20.57
C ARG A 136 -5.37 4.14 -19.04
N ILE A 137 -4.71 5.08 -18.36
CA ILE A 137 -4.81 5.26 -16.92
C ILE A 137 -6.15 5.94 -16.62
N THR A 138 -6.99 5.25 -15.85
CA THR A 138 -8.31 5.76 -15.45
C THR A 138 -8.34 6.18 -13.99
N ALA A 139 -7.50 5.58 -13.14
CA ALA A 139 -7.42 5.89 -11.73
C ALA A 139 -6.50 7.09 -11.49
N THR A 140 -7.00 8.28 -11.80
CA THR A 140 -6.23 9.54 -11.76
C THR A 140 -6.32 10.28 -10.44
N TYR A 141 -7.12 9.79 -9.49
CA TYR A 141 -7.27 10.40 -8.18
C TYR A 141 -6.61 9.54 -7.10
N ASP A 142 -5.98 10.22 -6.16
CA ASP A 142 -5.37 9.66 -4.96
C ASP A 142 -5.77 10.55 -3.78
N VAL A 143 -6.28 9.93 -2.72
CA VAL A 143 -6.82 10.60 -1.53
C VAL A 143 -6.22 9.94 -0.31
N ARG A 144 -5.82 10.77 0.65
CA ARG A 144 -5.38 10.34 1.98
C ARG A 144 -6.14 11.12 3.03
N GLU A 145 -6.83 10.40 3.90
CA GLU A 145 -7.47 10.93 5.10
C GLU A 145 -6.63 10.53 6.32
N GLU A 146 -6.41 11.47 7.23
CA GLU A 146 -5.71 11.25 8.50
C GLU A 146 -6.64 11.68 9.63
N ILE A 147 -7.08 10.71 10.43
CA ILE A 147 -8.02 10.93 11.53
C ILE A 147 -7.24 10.96 12.83
N THR A 148 -7.15 12.14 13.44
CA THR A 148 -6.50 12.34 14.74
C THR A 148 -7.54 12.24 15.86
N TYR A 149 -7.33 11.36 16.84
CA TYR A 149 -8.30 11.08 17.90
C TYR A 149 -8.17 11.97 19.15
N TYR A 150 -7.28 12.95 19.13
CA TYR A 150 -7.01 13.85 20.26
C TYR A 150 -6.63 15.25 19.77
N ASN A 151 -6.69 16.24 20.67
CA ASN A 151 -6.21 17.59 20.37
C ASN A 151 -4.69 17.67 20.49
N GLU A 152 -3.98 17.70 19.36
CA GLU A 152 -2.51 17.85 19.32
C GLU A 152 -2.01 19.15 19.96
N SER A 153 -2.87 20.17 20.07
CA SER A 153 -2.54 21.47 20.66
C SER A 153 -2.96 21.60 22.14
N GLU A 154 -3.32 20.51 22.81
CA GLU A 154 -3.61 20.54 24.25
C GLU A 154 -2.36 20.95 25.06
N PRO A 155 -2.37 22.11 25.74
CA PRO A 155 -1.20 22.60 26.46
C PRO A 155 -0.91 21.85 27.75
N ASP A 156 -1.89 21.17 28.34
CA ASP A 156 -1.73 20.37 29.55
C ASP A 156 -1.16 18.98 29.21
N PRO A 157 0.09 18.67 29.61
CA PRO A 157 0.72 17.40 29.25
C PRO A 157 0.01 16.16 29.80
N GLU A 158 -0.67 16.26 30.95
CA GLU A 158 -1.37 15.12 31.53
C GLU A 158 -2.66 14.83 30.77
N LYS A 159 -3.41 15.87 30.39
CA LYS A 159 -4.61 15.74 29.55
C LYS A 159 -4.25 15.25 28.16
N LEU A 160 -3.19 15.78 27.56
CA LEU A 160 -2.69 15.34 26.27
C LEU A 160 -2.34 13.86 26.29
N ARG A 161 -1.63 13.40 27.32
CA ARG A 161 -1.24 11.98 27.47
C ARG A 161 -2.46 11.08 27.63
N ALA A 162 -3.44 11.48 28.46
CA ALA A 162 -4.68 10.71 28.65
C ALA A 162 -5.49 10.63 27.35
N ALA A 163 -5.70 11.76 26.67
CA ALA A 163 -6.42 11.81 25.40
C ALA A 163 -5.71 10.99 24.30
N LYS A 164 -4.36 11.00 24.28
CA LYS A 164 -3.58 10.17 23.36
C LYS A 164 -3.81 8.68 23.63
N GLN A 165 -3.80 8.24 24.89
CA GLN A 165 -4.07 6.85 25.25
C GLN A 165 -5.48 6.40 24.85
N GLU A 166 -6.50 7.23 25.09
CA GLU A 166 -7.87 6.97 24.64
C GLU A 166 -7.96 6.92 23.11
N GLY A 167 -7.24 7.80 22.43
CA GLY A 167 -7.16 7.82 20.98
C GLY A 167 -6.45 6.59 20.39
N GLU A 168 -5.40 6.09 21.04
CA GLU A 168 -4.72 4.83 20.66
C GLU A 168 -5.70 3.65 20.75
N ALA A 169 -6.53 3.59 21.80
CA ALA A 169 -7.54 2.54 21.93
C ALA A 169 -8.60 2.60 20.82
N LYS A 170 -9.06 3.80 20.41
CA LYS A 170 -9.99 3.98 19.28
C LYS A 170 -9.37 3.56 17.96
N ARG A 171 -8.13 4.00 17.70
CA ARG A 171 -7.34 3.61 16.53
C ARG A 171 -7.20 2.10 16.44
N ASP A 172 -6.82 1.44 17.53
CA ASP A 172 -6.59 0.00 17.56
C ASP A 172 -7.90 -0.78 17.35
N LYS A 173 -9.01 -0.28 17.90
CA LYS A 173 -10.34 -0.85 17.66
C LYS A 173 -10.76 -0.77 16.19
N ASN A 174 -10.55 0.38 15.55
CA ASN A 174 -10.77 0.57 14.11
C ASN A 174 -9.91 -0.40 13.28
N ASP A 175 -8.60 -0.48 13.56
CA ASP A 175 -7.67 -1.37 12.87
C ASP A 175 -8.05 -2.85 12.99
N ILE A 176 -8.36 -3.31 14.21
CA ILE A 176 -8.75 -4.70 14.49
C ILE A 176 -10.04 -5.08 13.75
N PHE A 177 -10.99 -4.15 13.60
CA PHE A 177 -12.23 -4.42 12.86
C PHE A 177 -11.95 -4.85 11.41
N PHE A 178 -11.14 -4.08 10.67
CA PHE A 178 -10.77 -4.40 9.29
C PHE A 178 -9.84 -5.60 9.20
N LEU A 179 -8.84 -5.66 10.08
CA LEU A 179 -7.87 -6.74 10.14
C LEU A 179 -8.57 -8.10 10.38
N GLY A 180 -9.56 -8.13 11.29
CA GLY A 180 -10.38 -9.31 11.57
C GLY A 180 -11.03 -9.89 10.32
N ILE A 181 -11.61 -9.03 9.48
CA ILE A 181 -12.24 -9.45 8.22
C ILE A 181 -11.18 -9.97 7.23
N ALA A 182 -10.08 -9.24 7.06
CA ALA A 182 -9.02 -9.63 6.12
C ALA A 182 -8.39 -10.99 6.47
N ILE A 183 -8.10 -11.22 7.75
CA ILE A 183 -7.51 -12.47 8.23
C ILE A 183 -8.52 -13.61 8.20
N ALA A 184 -9.79 -13.35 8.57
CA ALA A 184 -10.84 -14.36 8.47
C ALA A 184 -11.07 -14.81 7.02
N LEU A 185 -11.01 -13.88 6.05
CA LEU A 185 -11.09 -14.20 4.63
C LEU A 185 -9.86 -15.01 4.17
N HIS A 186 -8.66 -14.59 4.55
CA HIS A 186 -7.42 -15.29 4.23
C HIS A 186 -7.38 -16.74 4.75
N GLU A 187 -7.90 -16.99 5.96
CA GLU A 187 -7.98 -18.33 6.55
C GLU A 187 -9.21 -19.14 6.07
N GLY A 188 -10.06 -18.57 5.21
CA GLY A 188 -11.28 -19.22 4.71
C GLY A 188 -12.38 -19.40 5.75
N LYS A 189 -12.32 -18.66 6.87
CA LYS A 189 -13.36 -18.64 7.91
C LYS A 189 -14.62 -17.92 7.42
N ILE A 190 -14.45 -16.92 6.56
CA ILE A 190 -15.52 -16.28 5.81
C ILE A 190 -15.17 -16.28 4.31
N ASP A 191 -16.16 -16.10 3.45
CA ASP A 191 -15.97 -15.83 2.03
C ASP A 191 -16.12 -14.33 1.69
N LEU A 192 -15.91 -13.97 0.42
CA LEU A 192 -15.98 -12.58 -0.04
C LEU A 192 -17.40 -11.98 0.07
N GLU A 193 -18.45 -12.77 -0.17
CA GLU A 193 -19.83 -12.28 -0.02
C GLU A 193 -20.11 -11.96 1.45
N GLN A 194 -19.66 -12.83 2.35
CA GLN A 194 -19.79 -12.60 3.77
C GLN A 194 -19.00 -11.38 4.24
N ALA A 195 -17.82 -11.12 3.67
CA ALA A 195 -17.06 -9.89 3.93
C ALA A 195 -17.81 -8.64 3.44
N ARG A 196 -18.43 -8.68 2.26
CA ARG A 196 -19.26 -7.56 1.76
C ARG A 196 -20.44 -7.27 2.69
N GLU A 197 -21.13 -8.30 3.16
CA GLU A 197 -22.25 -8.15 4.09
C GLU A 197 -21.80 -7.54 5.43
N LEU A 198 -20.66 -7.97 5.98
CA LEU A 198 -20.08 -7.38 7.19
C LEU A 198 -19.76 -5.91 7.03
N PHE A 199 -19.16 -5.53 5.89
CA PHE A 199 -18.86 -4.13 5.61
C PHE A 199 -20.12 -3.30 5.37
N ALA A 200 -21.10 -3.82 4.63
CA ALA A 200 -22.35 -3.12 4.36
C ALA A 200 -23.19 -2.90 5.63
N ASP A 201 -23.16 -3.86 6.56
CA ASP A 201 -23.81 -3.76 7.86
C ASP A 201 -23.15 -2.70 8.75
N ALA A 202 -21.82 -2.69 8.82
CA ALA A 202 -21.07 -1.71 9.62
C ALA A 202 -21.01 -0.30 8.99
N LEU A 203 -21.04 -0.21 7.67
CA LEU A 203 -20.86 1.03 6.90
C LEU A 203 -21.98 1.18 5.84
N PRO A 204 -23.25 1.35 6.26
CA PRO A 204 -24.42 1.28 5.37
C PRO A 204 -24.52 2.43 4.35
N ALA A 205 -23.72 3.48 4.52
CA ALA A 205 -23.64 4.61 3.59
C ALA A 205 -22.72 4.34 2.37
N LEU A 206 -22.03 3.20 2.35
CA LEU A 206 -21.07 2.82 1.30
C LEU A 206 -21.60 1.62 0.50
N ASP A 207 -21.14 1.50 -0.75
CA ASP A 207 -21.50 0.43 -1.66
C ASP A 207 -20.37 -0.58 -1.85
N PHE A 208 -20.56 -1.81 -1.39
CA PHE A 208 -19.59 -2.90 -1.47
C PHE A 208 -19.83 -3.88 -2.63
N THR A 209 -20.79 -3.60 -3.53
CA THR A 209 -21.15 -4.50 -4.64
C THR A 209 -19.98 -4.76 -5.60
N THR A 210 -19.07 -3.81 -5.75
CA THR A 210 -17.89 -3.92 -6.62
C THR A 210 -16.62 -4.35 -5.88
N LEU A 211 -16.71 -4.73 -4.60
CA LEU A 211 -15.58 -5.25 -3.82
C LEU A 211 -15.15 -6.62 -4.39
N GLU A 212 -13.92 -6.71 -4.87
CA GLU A 212 -13.34 -7.90 -5.50
C GLU A 212 -12.41 -8.67 -4.56
N ASP A 213 -11.81 -8.01 -3.57
CA ASP A 213 -10.86 -8.64 -2.65
C ASP A 213 -10.63 -7.83 -1.37
N VAL A 214 -10.20 -8.50 -0.30
CA VAL A 214 -9.82 -7.92 0.99
C VAL A 214 -8.55 -8.61 1.47
N ARG A 215 -7.47 -7.85 1.69
CA ARG A 215 -6.14 -8.40 1.99
C ARG A 215 -5.53 -7.72 3.19
N PHE A 216 -4.85 -8.52 4.02
CA PHE A 216 -3.87 -7.98 4.95
C PHE A 216 -2.57 -7.69 4.19
N VAL A 217 -2.04 -6.48 4.35
CA VAL A 217 -0.87 -5.99 3.58
C VAL A 217 0.34 -5.70 4.46
N GLY A 218 0.48 -6.44 5.56
CA GLY A 218 1.61 -6.35 6.48
C GLY A 218 1.40 -5.36 7.63
N ASP A 219 0.88 -4.17 7.34
CA ASP A 219 0.63 -3.12 8.34
C ASP A 219 -0.66 -2.33 8.07
N GLY A 220 -1.58 -2.96 7.35
CA GLY A 220 -2.85 -2.40 6.93
C GLY A 220 -3.81 -3.44 6.37
N THR A 221 -5.04 -2.99 6.11
CA THR A 221 -6.05 -3.78 5.39
C THR A 221 -6.41 -3.09 4.08
N TYR A 222 -6.22 -3.79 2.97
CA TYR A 222 -6.45 -3.32 1.60
C TYR A 222 -7.70 -3.94 1.02
N LEU A 223 -8.61 -3.11 0.51
CA LEU A 223 -9.84 -3.53 -0.16
C LEU A 223 -9.75 -3.13 -1.63
N LYS A 224 -9.82 -4.14 -2.49
CA LYS A 224 -9.82 -3.96 -3.94
C LYS A 224 -11.25 -3.86 -4.44
N PHE A 225 -11.60 -2.76 -5.08
CA PHE A 225 -12.83 -2.63 -5.85
C PHE A 225 -12.49 -2.65 -7.34
N ARG A 226 -13.51 -2.80 -8.19
CA ARG A 226 -13.34 -2.76 -9.65
C ARG A 226 -12.67 -1.47 -10.15
N ASP A 227 -13.01 -0.34 -9.53
CA ASP A 227 -12.70 1.01 -10.00
C ASP A 227 -11.81 1.83 -9.04
N LYS A 228 -11.50 1.28 -7.87
CA LYS A 228 -10.67 1.91 -6.83
C LYS A 228 -10.06 0.87 -5.90
N PHE A 229 -9.17 1.31 -5.03
CA PHE A 229 -8.91 0.63 -3.76
C PHE A 229 -9.16 1.55 -2.58
N VAL A 230 -9.28 0.94 -1.41
CA VAL A 230 -9.27 1.63 -0.12
C VAL A 230 -8.37 0.85 0.83
N GLU A 231 -7.41 1.51 1.46
CA GLU A 231 -6.50 0.91 2.44
C GLU A 231 -6.60 1.65 3.76
N VAL A 232 -6.78 0.94 4.88
CA VAL A 232 -6.92 1.52 6.23
C VAL A 232 -5.91 0.94 7.19
N ARG A 233 -5.34 1.81 8.02
CA ARG A 233 -4.12 1.53 8.78
C ARG A 233 -4.04 2.31 10.08
N LYS A 234 -3.55 1.65 11.13
CA LYS A 234 -3.12 2.35 12.33
C LYS A 234 -1.75 3.01 12.17
N SER A 235 -1.61 4.23 12.69
CA SER A 235 -0.30 4.85 12.90
C SER A 235 0.44 4.14 14.04
N GLY A 236 1.67 3.70 13.80
CA GLY A 236 2.49 3.02 14.82
C GLY A 236 3.08 3.94 15.89
N THR A 237 3.12 5.25 15.65
CA THR A 237 3.75 6.23 16.56
C THR A 237 2.75 7.18 17.20
N ASP A 238 1.49 7.13 16.77
CA ASP A 238 0.50 8.14 17.15
C ASP A 238 -0.93 7.63 17.18
N ALA A 239 -1.79 8.35 17.90
CA ALA A 239 -3.22 8.06 18.02
C ALA A 239 -3.98 8.55 16.77
N LYS A 240 -3.63 7.97 15.62
CA LYS A 240 -4.17 8.33 14.31
C LYS A 240 -4.48 7.10 13.46
N THR A 241 -5.59 7.15 12.73
CA THR A 241 -5.90 6.22 11.64
C THR A 241 -5.60 6.92 10.31
N LYS A 242 -4.96 6.20 9.40
CA LYS A 242 -4.73 6.67 8.02
C LYS A 242 -5.55 5.81 7.08
N ALA A 243 -6.27 6.47 6.19
CA ALA A 243 -7.03 5.81 5.14
C ALA A 243 -6.63 6.39 3.78
N TYR A 244 -6.35 5.51 2.84
CA TYR A 244 -5.89 5.84 1.49
C TYR A 244 -6.91 5.31 0.50
N ALA A 245 -7.15 6.05 -0.58
CA ALA A 245 -7.95 5.57 -1.69
C ALA A 245 -7.42 6.13 -3.00
N SER A 246 -7.34 5.27 -4.02
CA SER A 246 -7.04 5.69 -5.38
C SER A 246 -8.05 5.07 -6.34
N GLY A 247 -8.51 5.83 -7.33
CA GLY A 247 -9.59 5.42 -8.21
C GLY A 247 -10.00 6.46 -9.25
N VAL A 248 -11.10 6.17 -9.93
CA VAL A 248 -11.61 6.98 -11.06
C VAL A 248 -12.47 8.18 -10.63
N ASP A 249 -13.01 8.16 -9.40
CA ASP A 249 -13.89 9.21 -8.85
C ASP A 249 -13.33 9.72 -7.52
N ARG A 250 -12.91 10.98 -7.49
CA ARG A 250 -12.35 11.62 -6.29
C ARG A 250 -13.33 11.66 -5.12
N ALA A 251 -14.60 12.00 -5.38
CA ALA A 251 -15.59 12.16 -4.32
C ALA A 251 -15.91 10.81 -3.69
N ASP A 252 -15.99 9.75 -4.50
CA ASP A 252 -16.18 8.40 -4.00
C ASP A 252 -14.95 7.90 -3.22
N CYS A 253 -13.73 8.07 -3.75
CA CYS A 253 -12.49 7.76 -3.03
C CYS A 253 -12.44 8.45 -1.67
N GLN A 254 -12.77 9.74 -1.61
CA GLN A 254 -12.79 10.49 -0.37
C GLN A 254 -13.87 10.00 0.60
N ARG A 255 -15.07 9.70 0.10
CA ARG A 255 -16.16 9.16 0.91
C ARG A 255 -15.77 7.85 1.59
N PHE A 256 -15.16 6.93 0.84
CA PHE A 256 -14.68 5.66 1.38
C PHE A 256 -13.51 5.85 2.36
N ALA A 257 -12.47 6.60 1.98
CA ALA A 257 -11.32 6.82 2.84
C ALA A 257 -11.72 7.45 4.17
N LYS A 258 -12.61 8.45 4.14
CA LYS A 258 -13.13 9.10 5.35
C LYS A 258 -13.89 8.11 6.24
N ALA A 259 -14.85 7.39 5.67
CA ALA A 259 -15.66 6.43 6.43
C ALA A 259 -14.80 5.30 7.05
N PHE A 260 -13.75 4.86 6.35
CA PHE A 260 -12.82 3.85 6.85
C PHE A 260 -11.93 4.40 7.97
N GLY A 261 -11.46 5.64 7.81
CA GLY A 261 -10.68 6.32 8.83
C GLY A 261 -11.47 6.62 10.10
N GLU A 262 -12.76 6.94 9.98
CA GLU A 262 -13.63 7.39 11.07
C GLU A 262 -14.44 6.27 11.74
N THR A 263 -14.45 5.04 11.20
CA THR A 263 -15.24 3.96 11.82
C THR A 263 -14.81 3.73 13.26
N SER A 264 -15.79 3.50 14.13
CA SER A 264 -15.55 3.27 15.57
C SER A 264 -14.92 1.90 15.85
N GLY A 265 -15.02 0.97 14.89
CA GLY A 265 -14.66 -0.43 15.08
C GLY A 265 -15.57 -1.17 16.08
N GLU A 266 -16.74 -0.61 16.40
CA GLU A 266 -17.78 -1.36 17.13
C GLU A 266 -18.22 -2.58 16.32
N LEU A 267 -18.32 -3.73 16.99
CA LEU A 267 -18.75 -4.96 16.33
C LEU A 267 -20.28 -4.98 16.27
N THR A 268 -20.81 -5.25 15.09
CA THR A 268 -22.24 -5.49 14.92
C THR A 268 -22.59 -6.91 15.33
N GLU A 269 -23.88 -7.19 15.55
CA GLU A 269 -24.35 -8.57 15.83
C GLU A 269 -23.93 -9.56 14.73
N LEU A 270 -23.93 -9.10 13.47
CA LEU A 270 -23.48 -9.91 12.33
C LEU A 270 -21.99 -10.23 12.41
N TYR A 271 -21.17 -9.25 12.80
CA TYR A 271 -19.74 -9.44 12.99
C TYR A 271 -19.46 -10.44 14.12
N GLU A 272 -20.14 -10.29 15.25
CA GLU A 272 -19.99 -11.20 16.38
C GLU A 272 -20.42 -12.63 16.03
N ALA A 273 -21.50 -12.79 15.26
CA ALA A 273 -21.98 -14.11 14.83
C ALA A 273 -21.00 -14.82 13.88
N ARG A 274 -20.31 -14.08 12.99
CA ARG A 274 -19.45 -14.67 11.94
C ARG A 274 -18.00 -14.82 12.37
N ILE A 275 -17.44 -13.76 12.93
CA ILE A 275 -16.04 -13.69 13.31
C ILE A 275 -15.91 -13.95 14.81
N GLY A 276 -16.61 -13.15 15.61
CA GLY A 276 -16.68 -13.27 17.06
C GLY A 276 -15.46 -12.72 17.81
N PRO A 277 -15.63 -12.30 19.06
CA PRO A 277 -14.58 -11.65 19.86
C PRO A 277 -13.41 -12.59 20.20
N SER A 278 -13.66 -13.90 20.33
CA SER A 278 -12.60 -14.89 20.59
C SER A 278 -11.62 -14.98 19.43
N TYR A 279 -12.09 -14.90 18.19
CA TYR A 279 -11.23 -14.90 17.01
C TYR A 279 -10.42 -13.60 16.91
N LEU A 280 -11.05 -12.46 17.21
CA LEU A 280 -10.37 -11.16 17.20
C LEU A 280 -9.22 -11.08 18.19
N ALA A 281 -9.33 -11.73 19.36
CA ALA A 281 -8.26 -11.76 20.34
C ALA A 281 -6.95 -12.39 19.81
N GLU A 282 -7.02 -13.19 18.74
CA GLU A 282 -5.86 -13.85 18.12
C GLU A 282 -5.43 -13.20 16.79
N VAL A 283 -6.19 -12.23 16.27
CA VAL A 283 -6.02 -11.74 14.89
C VAL A 283 -4.65 -11.10 14.66
N GLU A 284 -4.14 -10.32 15.61
CA GLU A 284 -2.83 -9.67 15.49
C GLU A 284 -1.69 -10.69 15.48
N ALA A 285 -1.81 -11.78 16.26
CA ALA A 285 -0.83 -12.86 16.28
C ALA A 285 -0.85 -13.66 14.97
N LYS A 286 -2.03 -13.83 14.35
CA LYS A 286 -2.19 -14.42 13.02
C LYS A 286 -1.57 -13.52 11.94
N ALA A 287 -1.91 -12.23 11.94
CA ALA A 287 -1.37 -11.23 11.03
C ALA A 287 0.17 -11.16 11.11
N ARG A 288 0.74 -11.16 12.32
CA ARG A 288 2.19 -11.19 12.51
C ARG A 288 2.85 -12.40 11.87
N ARG A 289 2.28 -13.60 12.03
CA ARG A 289 2.81 -14.82 11.39
C ARG A 289 2.82 -14.73 9.87
N ILE A 290 1.78 -14.15 9.28
CA ILE A 290 1.71 -13.93 7.82
C ILE A 290 2.80 -12.95 7.38
N TYR A 291 2.96 -11.84 8.08
CA TYR A 291 4.01 -10.85 7.77
C TYR A 291 5.43 -11.42 7.94
N ASP A 292 5.68 -12.18 9.02
CA ASP A 292 6.99 -12.81 9.25
C ASP A 292 7.32 -13.85 8.17
N ALA A 293 6.32 -14.63 7.74
CA ALA A 293 6.47 -15.56 6.61
C ALA A 293 6.84 -14.80 5.33
N PHE A 294 6.13 -13.72 5.01
CA PHE A 294 6.45 -12.84 3.90
C PHE A 294 7.89 -12.31 4.01
N GLN A 295 8.36 -11.87 5.17
CA GLN A 295 9.74 -11.38 5.31
C GLN A 295 10.81 -12.45 5.10
N SER A 296 10.49 -13.72 5.38
CA SER A 296 11.45 -14.83 5.36
C SER A 296 11.72 -15.45 3.98
N THR A 297 10.79 -15.31 3.03
CA THR A 297 10.89 -15.75 1.63
C THR A 297 11.73 -14.84 0.76
#